data_AF-A0A135VMF2-F1
#
_entry.id   AF-A0A135VMF2-F1
#
_cell.length_a   1.000
_cell.length_b   1.000
_cell.length_c   1.000
_cell.angle_alpha   90.00
_cell.angle_beta   90.00
_cell.angle_gamma   90.00
#
_symmetry.space_group_name_H-M   'P 1'
#
loop_
_entity.id
_entity.type
_entity.pdbx_description
1 polymer ?
#
loop_
_entity_poly.entity_id
_entity_poly.type
_entity_poly.pdbx_seq_one_letter_code
_entity_poly.pdbx_strand_id
1 'polypeptide(L)'
;MSDPSDITKSVVNEEERKRLISEIGHIKEILDSFKYGLNFEDFADELFKTVDRQTLAIKKLDENLADIVERMDRLEKQFNEGIKVSVSGAIRSDSGQTESEVLLDDLSTKKELPSEDLVADKSRAELEREVEELKIKIARLFEKENELEEMAMNDPAGAEEYEEKAGTAREMRKGLEEQLEELEMRLE
;
A
#
# COMPACT_ATOMS: atom_id res chain seq x y z
N MET A 1 -45.38 75.47 -13.32
CA MET A 1 -43.95 75.25 -13.08
C MET A 1 -43.87 73.99 -12.24
N SER A 2 -43.53 72.87 -12.88
CA SER A 2 -43.46 71.55 -12.24
C SER A 2 -41.98 71.17 -12.19
N ASP A 3 -41.48 70.82 -11.01
CA ASP A 3 -40.07 70.50 -10.80
C ASP A 3 -39.62 69.28 -11.63
N PRO A 4 -38.44 69.32 -12.26
CA PRO A 4 -37.91 68.22 -13.07
C PRO A 4 -37.39 67.02 -12.25
N SER A 5 -37.49 67.06 -10.92
CA SER A 5 -37.05 65.99 -10.01
C SER A 5 -38.13 64.95 -9.69
N ASP A 6 -39.39 65.18 -10.06
CA ASP A 6 -40.49 64.23 -9.79
C ASP A 6 -40.73 63.22 -10.93
N ILE A 7 -40.09 63.39 -12.09
CA ILE A 7 -40.30 62.54 -13.27
C ILE A 7 -39.49 61.22 -13.19
N THR A 8 -38.43 61.16 -12.38
CA THR A 8 -37.51 60.01 -12.32
C THR A 8 -37.84 58.97 -11.24
N LYS A 9 -38.87 59.19 -10.41
CA LYS A 9 -39.23 58.27 -9.31
C LYS A 9 -40.39 57.30 -9.60
N SER A 10 -41.01 57.35 -10.79
CA SER A 10 -42.29 56.67 -11.06
C SER A 10 -42.26 55.67 -12.23
N VAL A 11 -41.09 55.16 -12.64
CA VAL A 11 -41.01 54.21 -13.78
C VAL A 11 -40.21 52.96 -13.41
N VAL A 12 -40.62 52.28 -12.35
CA VAL A 12 -40.44 50.84 -12.26
C VAL A 12 -41.81 50.28 -11.97
N ASN A 13 -42.44 49.70 -12.99
CA ASN A 13 -43.73 49.06 -12.84
C ASN A 13 -43.58 47.96 -11.76
N GLU A 14 -44.29 48.08 -10.64
CA GLU A 14 -44.17 47.12 -9.53
C GLU A 14 -44.45 45.68 -9.97
N GLU A 15 -45.27 45.52 -11.02
CA GLU A 15 -45.55 44.23 -11.64
C GLU A 15 -44.33 43.67 -12.38
N GLU A 16 -43.59 44.49 -13.12
CA GLU A 16 -42.33 44.09 -13.77
C GLU A 16 -41.27 43.76 -12.72
N ARG A 17 -41.22 44.51 -11.62
CA ARG A 17 -40.32 44.19 -10.50
C ARG A 17 -40.64 42.83 -9.87
N LYS A 18 -41.93 42.53 -9.64
CA LYS A 18 -42.36 41.22 -9.12
C LYS A 18 -42.04 40.09 -10.10
N ARG A 19 -42.25 40.31 -11.40
CA ARG A 19 -41.89 39.36 -12.46
C ARG A 19 -40.40 39.08 -12.48
N LEU A 20 -39.56 40.12 -12.45
CA LEU A 20 -38.10 39.97 -12.44
C LEU A 20 -37.61 39.26 -11.18
N ILE A 21 -38.19 39.54 -10.01
CA ILE A 21 -37.85 38.81 -8.77
C ILE A 21 -38.21 37.33 -8.89
N SER A 22 -39.35 37.00 -9.48
CA SER A 22 -39.77 35.61 -9.72
C SER A 22 -38.85 34.89 -10.70
N GLU A 23 -38.44 35.55 -11.79
CA GLU A 23 -37.52 34.99 -12.78
C GLU A 23 -36.12 34.78 -12.17
N ILE A 24 -35.62 35.72 -11.36
CA ILE A 24 -34.36 35.56 -10.62
C ILE A 24 -34.45 34.41 -9.61
N GLY A 25 -35.58 34.25 -8.91
CA GLY A 25 -35.83 33.13 -8.01
C GLY A 25 -35.77 31.78 -8.73
N HIS A 26 -36.41 31.68 -9.90
CA HIS A 26 -36.39 30.47 -10.72
C HIS A 26 -34.99 30.14 -11.26
N ILE A 27 -34.24 31.15 -11.72
CA ILE A 27 -32.85 30.98 -12.16
C ILE A 27 -31.96 30.51 -11.00
N LYS A 28 -32.20 31.02 -9.79
CA LYS A 28 -31.48 30.58 -8.58
C LYS A 28 -31.79 29.12 -8.24
N GLU A 29 -33.06 28.70 -8.29
CA GLU A 29 -33.44 27.30 -8.08
C GLU A 29 -32.78 26.36 -9.11
N ILE A 30 -32.72 26.77 -10.38
CA ILE A 30 -32.03 26.02 -11.42
C ILE A 30 -30.52 25.96 -11.11
N LEU A 31 -29.88 27.07 -10.76
CA LEU A 31 -28.46 27.11 -10.41
C LEU A 31 -28.12 26.26 -9.18
N ASP A 32 -28.97 26.29 -8.15
CA ASP A 32 -28.82 25.44 -6.98
C ASP A 32 -28.98 23.97 -7.38
N SER A 33 -29.93 23.62 -8.25
CA SER A 33 -30.07 22.25 -8.78
C SER A 33 -28.85 21.78 -9.59
N PHE A 34 -28.18 22.67 -10.33
CA PHE A 34 -26.91 22.37 -11.01
C PHE A 34 -25.77 22.18 -10.01
N LYS A 35 -25.73 22.97 -8.93
CA LYS A 35 -24.74 22.78 -7.86
C LYS A 35 -24.92 21.43 -7.17
N TYR A 36 -26.16 21.01 -6.91
CA TYR A 36 -26.45 19.67 -6.39
C TYR A 36 -26.16 18.58 -7.42
N GLY A 37 -26.39 18.83 -8.72
CA GLY A 37 -26.08 17.89 -9.81
C GLY A 37 -24.59 17.69 -10.04
N LEU A 38 -23.78 18.75 -10.01
CA LEU A 38 -22.32 18.70 -10.12
C LEU A 38 -21.70 17.97 -8.93
N ASN A 39 -22.17 18.27 -7.71
CA ASN A 39 -21.74 17.54 -6.52
C ASN A 39 -22.19 16.07 -6.52
N PHE A 40 -23.24 15.72 -7.27
CA PHE A 40 -23.69 14.33 -7.41
C PHE A 40 -22.82 13.54 -8.37
N GLU A 41 -22.27 14.17 -9.42
CA GLU A 41 -21.31 13.54 -10.33
C GLU A 41 -20.00 13.24 -9.60
N ASP A 42 -19.45 14.20 -8.87
CA ASP A 42 -18.25 14.00 -8.05
C ASP A 42 -18.46 12.90 -6.99
N PHE A 43 -19.64 12.90 -6.33
CA PHE A 43 -20.01 11.87 -5.37
C PHE A 43 -20.19 10.49 -6.01
N ALA A 44 -20.78 10.42 -7.20
CA ALA A 44 -20.94 9.17 -7.93
C ALA A 44 -19.58 8.61 -8.36
N ASP A 45 -18.67 9.46 -8.83
CA ASP A 45 -17.30 9.07 -9.18
C ASP A 45 -16.51 8.55 -7.97
N GLU A 46 -16.64 9.19 -6.80
CA GLU A 46 -16.04 8.70 -5.56
C GLU A 46 -16.64 7.36 -5.10
N LEU A 47 -17.97 7.19 -5.25
CA LEU A 47 -18.64 5.92 -5.00
C LEU A 47 -18.12 4.82 -5.95
N PHE A 48 -18.01 5.09 -7.24
CA PHE A 48 -17.51 4.11 -8.21
C PHE A 48 -16.06 3.72 -7.92
N LYS A 49 -15.18 4.69 -7.62
CA LYS A 49 -13.80 4.41 -7.20
C LYS A 49 -13.75 3.53 -5.95
N THR A 50 -14.63 3.77 -4.99
CA THR A 50 -14.71 2.97 -3.77
C THR A 50 -15.18 1.55 -4.06
N VAL A 51 -16.22 1.39 -4.89
CA VAL A 51 -16.72 0.07 -5.33
C VAL A 51 -15.65 -0.70 -6.09
N ASP A 52 -14.89 -0.04 -6.97
CA ASP A 52 -13.80 -0.67 -7.72
C ASP A 52 -12.67 -1.14 -6.80
N ARG A 53 -12.26 -0.29 -5.84
CA ARG A 53 -11.26 -0.67 -4.81
C ARG A 53 -11.73 -1.85 -3.98
N GLN A 54 -12.98 -1.83 -3.51
CA GLN A 54 -13.57 -2.93 -2.75
C GLN A 54 -13.64 -4.22 -3.59
N THR A 55 -13.97 -4.12 -4.87
CA THR A 55 -14.01 -5.26 -5.79
C THR A 55 -12.63 -5.88 -5.98
N LEU A 56 -11.59 -5.05 -6.14
CA LEU A 56 -10.20 -5.53 -6.21
C LEU A 56 -9.75 -6.19 -4.91
N ALA A 57 -10.10 -5.61 -3.76
CA ALA A 57 -9.79 -6.18 -2.45
C ALA A 57 -10.45 -7.56 -2.26
N ILE A 58 -11.73 -7.70 -2.64
CA ILE A 58 -12.45 -8.98 -2.57
C ILE A 58 -11.77 -10.04 -3.44
N LYS A 59 -11.34 -9.70 -4.66
CA LYS A 59 -10.62 -10.63 -5.53
C LYS A 59 -9.30 -11.10 -4.91
N LYS A 60 -8.50 -10.19 -4.36
CA LYS A 60 -7.26 -10.54 -3.65
C LYS A 60 -7.53 -11.44 -2.44
N LEU A 61 -8.60 -11.16 -1.68
CA LEU A 61 -8.98 -12.01 -0.56
C LEU A 61 -9.39 -13.41 -1.01
N ASP A 62 -10.08 -13.54 -2.13
CA ASP A 62 -10.47 -14.84 -2.71
C ASP A 62 -9.25 -15.65 -3.16
N GLU A 63 -8.29 -15.01 -3.84
CA GLU A 63 -7.00 -15.61 -4.23
C GLU A 63 -6.21 -16.09 -2.99
N ASN A 64 -6.09 -15.24 -1.96
CA ASN A 64 -5.44 -15.62 -0.71
C ASN A 64 -6.13 -16.78 0.00
N LEU A 65 -7.47 -16.84 -0.05
CA LEU A 65 -8.24 -17.92 0.56
C LEU A 65 -8.01 -19.24 -0.17
N ALA A 66 -7.92 -19.21 -1.50
CA ALA A 66 -7.54 -20.37 -2.30
C ALA A 66 -6.13 -20.88 -1.95
N ASP A 67 -5.15 -19.98 -1.81
CA ASP A 67 -3.79 -20.32 -1.41
C ASP A 67 -3.73 -20.94 0.00
N ILE A 68 -4.50 -20.39 0.95
CA ILE A 68 -4.61 -20.94 2.31
C ILE A 68 -5.18 -22.37 2.27
N VAL A 69 -6.23 -22.60 1.50
CA VAL A 69 -6.82 -23.94 1.33
C VAL A 69 -5.79 -24.91 0.74
N GLU A 70 -5.03 -24.49 -0.27
CA GLU A 70 -3.98 -25.34 -0.84
C GLU A 70 -2.87 -25.65 0.18
N ARG A 71 -2.45 -24.68 0.98
CA ARG A 71 -1.46 -24.89 2.05
C ARG A 71 -2.00 -25.83 3.13
N MET A 72 -3.28 -25.73 3.49
CA MET A 72 -3.93 -26.67 4.41
C MET A 72 -3.95 -28.09 3.84
N ASP A 73 -4.31 -28.27 2.57
CA ASP A 73 -4.31 -29.57 1.91
C ASP A 73 -2.90 -30.20 1.88
N ARG A 74 -1.87 -29.38 1.63
CA ARG A 74 -0.46 -29.84 1.67
C ARG A 74 -0.04 -30.26 3.08
N LEU A 75 -0.40 -29.45 4.09
CA LEU A 75 -0.12 -29.76 5.50
C LEU A 75 -0.87 -31.02 5.96
N GLU A 76 -2.12 -31.21 5.56
CA GLU A 76 -2.90 -32.40 5.88
C GLU A 76 -2.29 -33.65 5.23
N LYS A 77 -1.83 -33.56 3.97
CA LYS A 77 -1.09 -34.64 3.32
C LYS A 77 0.20 -34.98 4.05
N GLN A 78 1.01 -33.98 4.41
CA GLN A 78 2.25 -34.20 5.17
C GLN A 78 1.99 -34.78 6.57
N PHE A 79 0.90 -34.37 7.22
CA PHE A 79 0.50 -34.92 8.51
C PHE A 79 0.06 -36.40 8.39
N ASN A 80 -0.72 -36.72 7.36
CA ASN A 80 -1.16 -38.10 7.07
C ASN A 80 -0.02 -39.02 6.62
N GLU A 81 1.03 -38.48 5.99
CA GLU A 81 2.26 -39.20 5.62
C GLU A 81 3.15 -39.54 6.83
N GLY A 82 2.88 -38.93 8.00
CA GLY A 82 3.56 -39.21 9.26
C GLY A 82 4.91 -38.50 9.38
N ILE A 83 4.99 -37.55 10.31
CA ILE A 83 6.24 -36.82 10.60
C ILE A 83 7.21 -37.77 11.30
N LYS A 84 8.26 -38.21 10.58
CA LYS A 84 9.36 -39.02 11.15
C LYS A 84 10.28 -38.12 11.97
N VAL A 85 9.84 -37.75 13.18
CA VAL A 85 10.64 -36.96 14.13
C VAL A 85 11.78 -37.82 14.65
N SER A 86 12.98 -37.64 14.12
CA SER A 86 14.20 -38.16 14.74
C SER A 86 14.59 -37.25 15.89
N VAL A 87 14.20 -37.63 17.11
CA VAL A 87 14.71 -37.00 18.33
C VAL A 87 16.15 -37.46 18.53
N SER A 88 17.12 -36.68 18.02
CA SER A 88 18.52 -36.84 18.36
C SER A 88 18.74 -36.37 19.79
N GLY A 89 18.53 -37.27 20.74
CA GLY A 89 18.88 -37.07 22.14
C GLY A 89 20.40 -37.01 22.30
N ALA A 90 20.95 -35.81 22.30
CA ALA A 90 22.29 -35.54 22.81
C ALA A 90 22.19 -35.36 24.34
N ILE A 91 22.20 -36.47 25.08
CA ILE A 91 22.54 -36.43 26.50
C ILE A 91 24.05 -36.22 26.60
N ARG A 92 24.46 -34.99 26.96
CA ARG A 92 25.73 -34.63 27.62
C ARG A 92 25.67 -33.12 27.94
N SER A 93 25.13 -32.77 29.10
CA SER A 93 25.90 -32.42 30.30
C SER A 93 26.70 -31.11 30.16
N ASP A 94 26.22 -30.13 30.91
CA ASP A 94 26.99 -29.16 31.70
C ASP A 94 27.10 -27.71 31.19
N SER A 95 26.64 -26.82 32.07
CA SER A 95 27.03 -25.42 32.27
C SER A 95 26.79 -24.35 31.20
N GLY A 96 26.17 -23.23 31.63
CA GLY A 96 26.43 -21.90 31.06
C GLY A 96 25.19 -21.04 30.81
N GLN A 97 24.85 -20.17 31.76
CA GLN A 97 24.05 -18.97 31.52
C GLN A 97 24.69 -18.12 30.42
N THR A 98 23.88 -17.59 29.50
CA THR A 98 24.00 -16.20 29.03
C THR A 98 22.63 -15.72 28.55
N GLU A 99 22.01 -14.87 29.37
CA GLU A 99 21.07 -13.87 28.87
C GLU A 99 21.84 -13.01 27.85
N SER A 100 21.33 -12.90 26.63
CA SER A 100 21.71 -11.83 25.71
C SER A 100 20.43 -11.20 25.20
N GLU A 101 19.95 -10.27 26.02
CA GLU A 101 19.18 -9.11 25.61
C GLU A 101 19.99 -8.37 24.54
N VAL A 102 19.64 -8.54 23.26
CA VAL A 102 20.20 -7.72 22.17
C VAL A 102 19.24 -6.57 21.95
N LEU A 103 19.61 -5.45 22.56
CA LEU A 103 19.07 -4.12 22.35
C LEU A 103 18.93 -3.82 20.84
N LEU A 104 17.71 -3.45 20.45
CA LEU A 104 17.43 -2.71 19.23
C LEU A 104 18.21 -1.41 19.29
N ASP A 105 19.17 -1.23 18.38
CA ASP A 105 19.80 0.06 18.15
C ASP A 105 19.63 0.48 16.69
N ASP A 106 19.22 1.73 16.59
CA ASP A 106 18.82 2.49 15.43
C ASP A 106 20.02 2.69 14.50
N LEU A 107 20.00 2.15 13.28
CA LEU A 107 21.02 2.46 12.26
C LEU A 107 20.35 2.87 10.94
N SER A 108 19.78 4.07 10.99
CA SER A 108 19.99 5.06 9.93
C SER A 108 21.51 5.25 9.73
N THR A 109 22.11 4.60 8.74
CA THR A 109 23.41 5.03 8.21
C THR A 109 23.62 4.59 6.76
N LYS A 110 23.68 5.62 5.90
CA LYS A 110 24.56 5.78 4.73
C LYS A 110 24.67 4.63 3.72
N LYS A 111 23.95 4.85 2.61
CA LYS A 111 24.41 4.75 1.21
C LYS A 111 25.92 4.50 1.02
N GLU A 112 26.30 3.26 0.76
CA GLU A 112 27.53 2.90 0.05
C GLU A 112 27.14 2.00 -1.13
N LEU A 113 27.27 2.54 -2.35
CA LEU A 113 27.38 1.72 -3.54
C LEU A 113 28.80 1.13 -3.54
N PRO A 114 28.99 -0.19 -3.70
CA PRO A 114 30.29 -0.70 -4.12
C PRO A 114 30.39 -0.59 -5.64
N SER A 115 31.44 0.10 -6.04
CA SER A 115 32.03 0.19 -7.37
C SER A 115 32.27 -1.17 -8.03
N GLU A 116 32.19 -1.17 -9.36
CA GLU A 116 32.77 -2.16 -10.26
C GLU A 116 34.25 -2.44 -9.92
N ASP A 117 34.70 -3.64 -10.29
CA ASP A 117 36.03 -4.25 -10.07
C ASP A 117 36.28 -4.94 -8.71
N LEU A 118 35.83 -6.19 -8.58
CA LEU A 118 36.65 -7.27 -8.01
C LEU A 118 36.23 -8.63 -8.63
N VAL A 119 36.89 -8.96 -9.75
CA VAL A 119 37.04 -10.34 -10.22
C VAL A 119 38.02 -11.04 -9.26
N ALA A 120 37.49 -11.72 -8.25
CA ALA A 120 38.25 -12.67 -7.45
C ALA A 120 37.31 -13.84 -7.15
N ASP A 121 37.78 -15.06 -7.39
CA ASP A 121 37.12 -16.31 -7.02
C ASP A 121 36.74 -16.24 -5.53
N LYS A 122 35.52 -15.79 -5.23
CA LYS A 122 34.94 -15.90 -3.89
C LYS A 122 34.89 -17.37 -3.57
N SER A 123 35.36 -17.75 -2.38
CA SER A 123 35.27 -19.15 -1.97
C SER A 123 33.79 -19.56 -1.93
N ARG A 124 33.48 -20.80 -2.29
CA ARG A 124 32.10 -21.32 -2.28
C ARG A 124 31.35 -21.03 -0.97
N ALA A 125 32.08 -21.06 0.15
CA ALA A 125 31.56 -20.74 1.48
C ALA A 125 31.20 -19.24 1.68
N GLU A 126 31.87 -18.32 0.98
CA GLU A 126 31.53 -16.89 0.99
C GLU A 126 30.30 -16.62 0.11
N LEU A 127 30.18 -17.31 -1.04
CA LEU A 127 28.99 -17.25 -1.88
C LEU A 127 27.75 -17.80 -1.16
N GLU A 128 27.88 -18.91 -0.43
CA GLU A 128 26.79 -19.49 0.37
C GLU A 128 26.33 -18.53 1.49
N ARG A 129 27.27 -17.83 2.16
CA ARG A 129 26.91 -16.79 3.14
C ARG A 129 26.22 -15.60 2.51
N GLU A 130 26.68 -15.15 1.34
CA GLU A 130 26.03 -14.06 0.61
C GLU A 130 24.60 -14.42 0.21
N VAL A 131 24.35 -15.68 -0.19
CA VAL A 131 23.00 -16.19 -0.47
C VAL A 131 22.13 -16.17 0.79
N GLU A 132 22.63 -16.66 1.94
CA GLU A 132 21.89 -16.62 3.21
C GLU A 132 21.56 -15.19 3.65
N GLU A 133 22.51 -14.26 3.53
CA GLU A 133 22.30 -12.85 3.84
C GLU A 133 21.27 -12.20 2.91
N LEU A 134 21.30 -12.51 1.61
CA LEU A 134 20.31 -12.03 0.66
C LEU A 134 18.92 -12.57 0.97
N LYS A 135 18.78 -13.85 1.34
CA LYS A 135 17.50 -14.44 1.78
C LYS A 135 16.93 -13.69 2.98
N ILE A 136 17.77 -13.36 3.96
CA ILE A 136 17.33 -12.58 5.15
C ILE A 136 16.90 -11.17 4.75
N LYS A 137 17.65 -10.49 3.87
CA LYS A 137 17.30 -9.14 3.40
C LYS A 137 16.00 -9.13 2.60
N ILE A 138 15.78 -10.11 1.73
CA ILE A 138 14.55 -10.29 0.96
C ILE A 138 13.37 -10.51 1.91
N ALA A 139 13.50 -11.40 2.91
CA ALA A 139 12.46 -11.67 3.89
C ALA A 139 12.07 -10.40 4.67
N ARG A 140 13.05 -9.60 5.11
CA ARG A 140 12.78 -8.32 5.81
C ARG A 140 12.09 -7.30 4.92
N LEU A 141 12.47 -7.19 3.65
CA LEU A 141 11.82 -6.29 2.70
C LEU A 141 10.37 -6.73 2.43
N PHE A 142 10.12 -8.03 2.36
CA PHE A 142 8.78 -8.60 2.22
C PHE A 142 7.89 -8.28 3.44
N GLU A 143 8.40 -8.46 4.66
CA GLU A 143 7.68 -8.10 5.88
C GLU A 143 7.33 -6.60 5.90
N LYS A 144 8.29 -5.75 5.53
CA LYS A 144 8.11 -4.29 5.49
C LYS A 144 7.14 -3.84 4.41
N GLU A 145 7.15 -4.47 3.24
CA GLU A 145 6.15 -4.24 2.20
C GLU A 145 4.75 -4.56 2.71
N ASN A 146 4.59 -5.71 3.37
CA ASN A 146 3.30 -6.15 3.89
C ASN A 146 2.78 -5.24 5.01
N GLU A 147 3.67 -4.78 5.90
CA GLU A 147 3.33 -3.80 6.94
C GLU A 147 2.86 -2.46 6.34
N LEU A 148 3.55 -1.97 5.30
CA LEU A 148 3.18 -0.71 4.63
C LEU A 148 1.85 -0.84 3.86
N GLU A 149 1.59 -1.98 3.22
CA GLU A 149 0.29 -2.25 2.59
C GLU A 149 -0.85 -2.33 3.62
N GLU A 150 -0.60 -2.93 4.78
CA GLU A 150 -1.57 -2.95 5.88
C GLU A 150 -1.82 -1.53 6.43
N MET A 151 -0.79 -0.70 6.56
CA MET A 151 -0.95 0.71 6.95
C MET A 151 -1.73 1.52 5.92
N ALA A 152 -1.52 1.30 4.62
CA ALA A 152 -2.26 1.97 3.56
C ALA A 152 -3.77 1.65 3.59
N MET A 153 -4.13 0.43 3.98
CA MET A 153 -5.52 -0.01 4.13
C MET A 153 -6.20 0.56 5.38
N ASN A 154 -5.43 0.80 6.44
CA ASN A 154 -5.94 1.22 7.74
C ASN A 154 -5.91 2.74 7.98
N ASP A 155 -5.02 3.48 7.28
CA ASP A 155 -4.92 4.95 7.35
C ASP A 155 -5.14 5.60 5.95
N PRO A 156 -6.37 6.06 5.66
CA PRO A 156 -6.70 6.71 4.39
C PRO A 156 -5.97 8.03 4.14
N ALA A 157 -5.48 8.70 5.18
CA ALA A 157 -4.83 10.00 5.03
C ALA A 157 -3.39 9.88 4.51
N GLY A 158 -2.72 8.75 4.82
CA GLY A 158 -1.35 8.44 4.38
C GLY A 158 -1.28 7.38 3.28
N ALA A 159 -2.40 6.87 2.79
CA ALA A 159 -2.46 5.71 1.91
C ALA A 159 -1.56 5.81 0.67
N GLU A 160 -1.52 6.96 -0.01
CA GLU A 160 -0.65 7.17 -1.18
C GLU A 160 0.84 7.10 -0.81
N GLU A 161 1.24 7.67 0.33
CA GLU A 161 2.64 7.65 0.79
C GLU A 161 3.07 6.23 1.23
N TYR A 162 2.16 5.47 1.83
CA TYR A 162 2.40 4.07 2.21
C TYR A 162 2.48 3.15 0.98
N GLU A 163 1.62 3.34 -0.02
CA GLU A 163 1.67 2.62 -1.29
C GLU A 163 2.97 2.90 -2.06
N GLU A 164 3.42 4.16 -2.13
CA GLU A 164 4.70 4.50 -2.75
C GLU A 164 5.87 3.82 -2.04
N LYS A 165 5.89 3.85 -0.70
CA LYS A 165 6.95 3.20 0.10
C LYS A 165 6.92 1.67 -0.08
N ALA A 166 5.74 1.05 -0.10
CA ALA A 166 5.59 -0.38 -0.40
C ALA A 166 6.11 -0.71 -1.81
N GLY A 167 5.82 0.15 -2.80
CA GLY A 167 6.36 0.05 -4.15
C GLY A 167 7.89 0.07 -4.18
N THR A 168 8.53 1.00 -3.46
CA THR A 168 10.00 1.05 -3.39
C THR A 168 10.59 -0.19 -2.71
N ALA A 169 9.96 -0.72 -1.66
CA ALA A 169 10.39 -1.95 -0.99
C ALA A 169 10.29 -3.15 -1.93
N ARG A 170 9.23 -3.24 -2.73
CA ARG A 170 9.03 -4.27 -3.74
C ARG A 170 10.09 -4.22 -4.86
N GLU A 171 10.41 -3.03 -5.36
CA GLU A 171 11.47 -2.86 -6.36
C GLU A 171 12.84 -3.27 -5.81
N MET A 172 13.17 -2.88 -4.58
CA MET A 172 14.41 -3.31 -3.92
C MET A 172 14.43 -4.83 -3.70
N ARG A 173 13.31 -5.43 -3.29
CA ARG A 173 13.18 -6.88 -3.12
C ARG A 173 13.45 -7.62 -4.43
N LYS A 174 12.83 -7.17 -5.51
CA LYS A 174 13.03 -7.75 -6.85
C LYS A 174 14.49 -7.67 -7.30
N GLY A 175 15.17 -6.54 -7.06
CA GLY A 175 16.59 -6.41 -7.36
C GLY A 175 17.47 -7.37 -6.55
N LEU A 176 17.14 -7.64 -5.28
CA LEU A 176 17.85 -8.63 -4.47
C LEU A 176 17.51 -10.08 -4.88
N GLU A 177 16.29 -10.36 -5.32
CA GLU A 177 15.88 -11.66 -5.88
C GLU A 177 16.67 -11.97 -7.16
N GLU A 178 16.82 -11.00 -8.06
CA GLU A 178 17.62 -11.13 -9.28
C GLU A 178 19.11 -11.39 -8.96
N GLN A 179 19.66 -10.68 -7.96
CA GLN A 179 21.03 -10.93 -7.48
C GLN A 179 21.20 -12.31 -6.84
N LEU A 180 20.19 -12.77 -6.11
CA LEU A 180 20.19 -14.10 -5.49
C LEU A 180 20.13 -15.20 -6.56
N GLU A 181 19.30 -15.04 -7.59
CA GLU A 181 19.21 -15.97 -8.71
C GLU A 181 20.55 -16.04 -9.48
N GLU A 182 21.21 -14.89 -9.70
CA GLU A 182 22.54 -14.87 -10.32
C GLU A 182 23.61 -15.58 -9.48
N LEU A 183 23.57 -15.43 -8.15
CA LEU A 183 24.51 -16.10 -7.25
C LEU A 183 24.23 -17.61 -7.12
N GLU A 184 22.97 -18.02 -7.08
CA GLU A 184 22.58 -19.43 -7.06
C GLU A 184 23.01 -20.13 -8.37
N MET A 185 22.85 -19.49 -9.54
CA MET A 185 23.36 -20.01 -10.81
C MET A 185 24.89 -20.13 -10.87
N ARG A 186 25.64 -19.34 -10.10
CA ARG A 186 27.11 -19.45 -10.00
C ARG A 186 27.57 -20.53 -9.02
N LEU A 187 26.68 -20.99 -8.14
CA LEU A 187 26.93 -22.05 -7.16
C LEU A 187 26.54 -23.44 -7.67
N GLU A 188 25.64 -23.53 -8.65
CA GLU A 188 25.34 -24.74 -9.45
C GLU A 188 26.43 -25.07 -10.48
#